data_AF-A0A0B4E4B5-F1
#
_entry.id   AF-A0A0B4E4B5-F1
#
_cell.length_a   1.000
_cell.length_b   1.000
_cell.length_c   1.000
_cell.angle_alpha   90.00
_cell.angle_beta   90.00
_cell.angle_gamma   90.00
#
_symmetry.space_group_name_H-M   'P 1'
#
loop_
_entity.id
_entity.type
_entity.pdbx_description
1 polymer ?
#
loop_
_entity_poly.entity_id
_entity_poly.type
_entity_poly.pdbx_seq_one_letter_code
_entity_poly.pdbx_strand_id
1 'polypeptide(L)'
;MKFVNRKQELNILQEEYEKENSFVVLYGRRRVGKTTLIQKFIEGKKAFYFFADKQNERMQIRRFQQQMAQYFQDDLLRKLEIYDWESIFDYFLQKIGDEKIIFVIDEFPYLCMGNKGFSSVFQRIYDEKLLKKI
;
A
#
# COMPACT_ATOMS: atom_id res chain seq x y z
N MET A 1 18.03 17.91 3.38
CA MET A 1 18.99 16.87 2.92
C MET A 1 18.81 16.69 1.42
N LYS A 2 19.86 16.73 0.60
CA LYS A 2 19.76 16.63 -0.86
C LYS A 2 19.55 15.15 -1.24
N PHE A 3 18.45 14.81 -1.92
CA PHE A 3 18.26 13.48 -2.51
C PHE A 3 19.15 13.40 -3.76
N VAL A 4 20.18 12.57 -3.71
CA VAL A 4 21.19 12.43 -4.78
C VAL A 4 20.99 11.08 -5.47
N ASN A 5 21.11 11.07 -6.80
CA ASN A 5 20.87 9.90 -7.66
C ASN A 5 19.37 9.50 -7.75
N ARG A 6 19.06 8.33 -8.33
CA ARG A 6 17.71 7.75 -8.49
C ARG A 6 16.76 8.48 -9.45
N LYS A 7 17.30 9.30 -10.37
CA LYS A 7 16.50 10.02 -11.38
C LYS A 7 15.77 9.05 -12.31
N GLN A 8 16.43 7.99 -12.74
CA GLN A 8 15.84 6.99 -13.63
C GLN A 8 14.68 6.27 -12.95
N GLU A 9 14.85 5.82 -11.71
CA GLU A 9 13.80 5.14 -10.96
C GLU A 9 12.63 6.06 -10.62
N LEU A 10 12.87 7.34 -10.30
CA LEU A 10 11.80 8.32 -10.14
C LEU A 10 11.04 8.55 -11.45
N ASN A 11 11.74 8.61 -12.59
CA ASN A 11 11.10 8.77 -13.89
C ASN A 11 10.22 7.56 -14.23
N ILE A 12 10.71 6.33 -14.01
CA ILE A 12 9.92 5.11 -14.20
C ILE A 12 8.66 5.13 -13.33
N LEU A 13 8.79 5.48 -12.05
CA LEU A 13 7.63 5.60 -11.16
C LEU A 13 6.65 6.69 -11.63
N GLN A 14 7.15 7.78 -12.21
CA GLN A 14 6.34 8.86 -12.74
C GLN A 14 5.58 8.43 -14.01
N GLU A 15 6.25 7.78 -14.95
CA GLU A 15 5.63 7.20 -16.15
C GLU A 15 4.54 6.19 -15.78
N GLU A 16 4.79 5.34 -14.79
CA GLU A 16 3.79 4.40 -14.27
C GLU A 16 2.61 5.11 -13.60
N TYR A 17 2.86 6.21 -12.88
CA TYR A 17 1.80 7.01 -12.26
C TYR A 17 0.97 7.79 -13.27
N GLU A 18 1.48 8.09 -14.46
CA GLU A 18 0.71 8.78 -15.51
C GLU A 18 -0.32 7.85 -16.18
N LYS A 19 -0.09 6.53 -16.14
CA LYS A 19 -1.07 5.54 -16.59
C LYS A 19 -2.33 5.58 -15.74
N GLU A 20 -3.44 5.09 -16.30
CA GLU A 20 -4.70 4.96 -15.59
C GLU A 20 -4.58 4.01 -14.39
N ASN A 21 -3.96 2.86 -14.62
CA ASN A 21 -3.69 1.84 -13.61
C ASN A 21 -2.27 1.29 -13.78
N SER A 22 -1.57 1.05 -12.66
CA SER A 22 -0.23 0.48 -12.66
C SER A 22 0.04 -0.32 -11.38
N PHE A 23 0.86 -1.35 -11.51
CA PHE A 23 1.39 -2.15 -10.40
C PHE A 23 2.90 -2.21 -10.50
N VAL A 24 3.59 -1.73 -9.45
CA VAL A 24 5.05 -1.62 -9.44
C VAL A 24 5.62 -2.39 -8.25
N VAL A 25 6.58 -3.27 -8.55
CA VAL A 25 7.37 -3.97 -7.52
C VAL A 25 8.74 -3.34 -7.41
N LEU A 26 9.03 -2.70 -6.28
CA LEU A 26 10.35 -2.14 -5.96
C LEU A 26 11.16 -3.14 -5.14
N TYR A 27 12.18 -3.75 -5.76
CA TYR A 27 13.06 -4.72 -5.11
C TYR A 27 14.52 -4.22 -5.03
N GLY A 28 15.31 -4.84 -4.15
CA GLY A 28 16.72 -4.53 -3.96
C GLY A 28 17.21 -4.84 -2.55
N ARG A 29 18.53 -4.83 -2.35
CA ARG A 29 19.16 -5.17 -1.07
C ARG A 29 18.68 -4.27 0.08
N ARG A 30 18.86 -4.74 1.32
CA ARG A 30 18.55 -3.92 2.51
C ARG A 30 19.41 -2.66 2.53
N ARG A 31 18.83 -1.52 2.93
CA ARG A 31 19.50 -0.20 3.05
C ARG A 31 19.97 0.45 1.74
N VAL A 32 19.45 0.05 0.58
CA VAL A 32 19.73 0.72 -0.71
C VAL A 32 18.89 1.98 -0.96
N GLY A 33 18.05 2.39 -0.01
CA GLY A 33 17.25 3.62 -0.11
C GLY A 33 15.88 3.47 -0.80
N LYS A 34 15.29 2.27 -0.84
CA LYS A 34 13.95 2.04 -1.43
C LYS A 34 12.86 2.85 -0.73
N THR A 35 12.80 2.79 0.61
CA THR A 35 11.86 3.59 1.42
C THR A 35 12.02 5.08 1.14
N THR A 36 13.26 5.58 1.03
CA THR A 36 13.52 6.99 0.70
C THR A 36 13.05 7.34 -0.72
N LEU A 37 13.25 6.45 -1.70
CA LEU A 37 12.74 6.63 -3.05
C LEU A 37 11.21 6.72 -3.06
N ILE A 38 10.51 5.82 -2.36
CA ILE A 38 9.06 5.82 -2.25
C ILE A 38 8.57 7.12 -1.60
N GLN A 39 9.12 7.47 -0.43
CA GLN A 39 8.77 8.69 0.29
C GLN A 39 8.95 9.91 -0.61
N LYS A 40 10.07 10.00 -1.32
CA LYS A 40 10.34 11.10 -2.24
C LYS A 40 9.35 11.15 -3.41
N PHE A 41 8.97 9.99 -3.93
CA PHE A 41 8.06 9.88 -5.06
C PHE A 41 6.62 10.29 -4.73
N ILE A 42 6.15 9.99 -3.52
CA ILE A 42 4.78 10.28 -3.07
C ILE A 42 4.60 11.69 -2.48
N GLU A 43 5.69 12.45 -2.29
CA GLU A 43 5.62 13.84 -1.84
C GLU A 43 4.68 14.67 -2.74
N GLY A 44 3.68 15.31 -2.14
CA GLY A 44 2.70 16.14 -2.85
C GLY A 44 1.64 15.36 -3.66
N LYS A 45 1.62 14.02 -3.58
CA LYS A 45 0.64 13.17 -4.26
C LYS A 45 -0.34 12.57 -3.25
N LYS A 46 -1.56 12.28 -3.69
CA LYS A 46 -2.53 11.54 -2.88
C LYS A 46 -2.04 10.10 -2.73
N ALA A 47 -1.60 9.76 -1.52
CA ALA A 47 -1.00 8.46 -1.25
C ALA A 47 -1.46 7.90 0.11
N PHE A 48 -1.64 6.59 0.16
CA PHE A 48 -1.77 5.83 1.39
C PHE A 48 -0.54 4.93 1.53
N TYR A 49 0.25 5.17 2.58
CA TYR A 49 1.50 4.46 2.82
C TYR A 49 1.37 3.56 4.04
N PHE A 50 1.58 2.27 3.85
CA PHE A 50 1.61 1.29 4.92
C PHE A 50 2.99 0.63 5.01
N PHE A 51 3.64 0.71 6.17
CA PHE A 51 4.88 0.00 6.44
C PHE A 51 4.59 -1.31 7.17
N ALA A 52 4.76 -2.43 6.48
CA ALA A 52 4.61 -3.73 7.11
C ALA A 52 5.81 -4.04 8.01
N ASP A 53 5.59 -4.75 9.10
CA ASP A 53 6.67 -5.24 9.95
C ASP A 53 6.40 -6.67 10.45
N LYS A 54 7.29 -7.17 11.30
CA LYS A 54 7.31 -8.56 11.78
C LYS A 54 6.22 -8.90 12.80
N GLN A 55 5.24 -8.02 13.03
CA GLN A 55 4.12 -8.33 13.91
C GLN A 55 3.23 -9.43 13.32
N ASN A 56 2.41 -10.05 14.18
CA ASN A 56 1.42 -11.02 13.71
C ASN A 56 0.34 -10.35 12.85
N GLU A 57 -0.37 -11.16 12.07
CA GLU A 57 -1.39 -10.70 11.13
C GLU A 57 -2.46 -9.80 11.79
N ARG A 58 -3.02 -10.21 12.93
CA ARG A 58 -4.06 -9.41 13.61
C ARG A 58 -3.58 -8.01 13.98
N MET A 59 -2.33 -7.89 14.43
CA MET A 59 -1.76 -6.58 14.78
C MET A 59 -1.51 -5.74 13.53
N GLN A 60 -1.05 -6.35 12.44
CA GLN A 60 -0.85 -5.68 11.16
C GLN A 60 -2.18 -5.14 10.58
N ILE A 61 -3.25 -5.95 10.61
CA ILE A 61 -4.60 -5.54 10.19
C ILE A 61 -5.08 -4.37 11.07
N ARG A 62 -4.95 -4.48 12.39
CA ARG A 62 -5.37 -3.41 13.31
C ARG A 62 -4.62 -2.10 13.07
N ARG A 63 -3.32 -2.16 12.76
CA ARG A 63 -2.52 -0.98 12.43
C ARG A 63 -2.90 -0.38 11.07
N PHE A 64 -3.21 -1.22 10.09
CA PHE A 64 -3.70 -0.78 8.79
C PHE A 64 -5.05 -0.05 8.96
N GLN A 65 -5.98 -0.66 9.69
CA GLN A 65 -7.28 -0.09 10.05
C GLN A 65 -7.16 1.25 10.78
N GLN A 66 -6.26 1.36 11.76
CA GLN A 66 -6.01 2.63 12.47
C GLN A 66 -5.49 3.72 11.53
N GLN A 67 -4.56 3.39 10.63
CA GLN A 67 -4.03 4.32 9.64
C GLN A 67 -5.11 4.76 8.64
N MET A 68 -5.95 3.83 8.16
CA MET A 68 -7.10 4.15 7.31
C MET A 68 -8.08 5.07 8.01
N ALA A 69 -8.44 4.76 9.25
CA ALA A 69 -9.38 5.56 10.02
C ALA A 69 -8.86 6.99 10.23
N GLN A 70 -7.56 7.15 10.46
CA GLN A 70 -6.94 8.47 10.49
C GLN A 70 -6.95 9.16 9.13
N TYR A 71 -6.59 8.43 8.06
CA TYR A 71 -6.51 8.95 6.70
C TYR A 71 -7.86 9.46 6.17
N PHE A 72 -8.92 8.67 6.37
CA PHE A 72 -10.28 8.99 5.94
C PHE A 72 -11.11 9.76 6.98
N GLN A 73 -10.52 10.10 8.14
CA GLN A 73 -11.21 10.72 9.27
C GLN A 73 -12.48 9.93 9.69
N ASP A 74 -12.36 8.60 9.74
CA ASP A 74 -13.47 7.69 10.00
C ASP A 74 -13.36 7.06 11.40
N ASP A 75 -14.03 7.67 12.38
CA ASP A 75 -14.03 7.18 13.75
C ASP A 75 -14.87 5.91 13.96
N LEU A 76 -15.79 5.60 13.04
CA LEU A 76 -16.52 4.33 13.08
C LEU A 76 -15.58 3.19 12.71
N LEU A 77 -14.75 3.37 11.67
CA LEU A 77 -13.75 2.38 11.29
C LEU A 77 -12.80 2.06 12.45
N ARG A 78 -12.45 3.02 13.32
CA ARG A 78 -11.61 2.73 14.51
C ARG A 78 -12.21 1.71 15.47
N LYS A 79 -13.54 1.62 15.52
CA LYS A 79 -14.30 0.82 16.48
C LYS A 79 -14.74 -0.54 15.92
N LEU A 80 -14.71 -0.70 14.60
CA LEU A 80 -15.06 -1.96 13.96
C LEU A 80 -14.07 -3.07 14.32
N GLU A 81 -14.56 -4.29 14.39
CA GLU A 81 -13.71 -5.47 14.50
C GLU A 81 -13.52 -6.05 13.10
N ILE A 82 -12.28 -5.97 12.60
CA ILE A 82 -11.89 -6.54 11.31
C ILE A 82 -10.73 -7.50 11.54
N TYR A 83 -10.86 -8.72 11.04
CA TYR A 83 -9.94 -9.82 11.37
C TYR A 83 -9.18 -10.38 10.16
N ASP A 84 -9.55 -9.96 8.96
CA ASP A 84 -8.97 -10.43 7.72
C ASP A 84 -8.63 -9.27 6.78
N TRP A 85 -7.66 -9.52 5.89
CA TRP A 85 -7.21 -8.53 4.92
C TRP A 85 -8.28 -8.21 3.87
N GLU A 86 -9.07 -9.19 3.46
CA GLU A 86 -10.06 -9.00 2.40
C GLU A 86 -11.09 -7.93 2.79
N SER A 87 -11.66 -8.03 3.99
CA SER A 87 -12.62 -7.07 4.54
C SER A 87 -12.05 -5.65 4.67
N ILE A 88 -10.81 -5.50 5.15
CA ILE A 88 -10.20 -4.16 5.30
C ILE A 88 -9.82 -3.56 3.95
N PHE A 89 -9.39 -4.38 2.98
CA PHE A 89 -9.14 -3.93 1.62
C PHE A 89 -10.43 -3.54 0.91
N ASP A 90 -11.53 -4.28 1.10
CA ASP A 90 -12.83 -3.90 0.55
C ASP A 90 -13.29 -2.54 1.06
N TYR A 91 -13.17 -2.34 2.37
CA TYR A 91 -13.47 -1.05 2.97
C TYR A 91 -12.58 0.07 2.38
N PHE A 92 -11.29 -0.21 2.19
CA PHE A 92 -10.36 0.74 1.58
C PHE A 92 -10.79 1.10 0.16
N LEU A 93 -11.08 0.10 -0.68
CA LEU A 93 -11.49 0.29 -2.07
C LEU A 93 -12.84 1.01 -2.21
N GLN A 94 -13.76 0.79 -1.27
CA GLN A 94 -15.02 1.54 -1.21
C GLN A 94 -14.79 3.00 -0.84
N LYS A 95 -13.91 3.28 0.12
CA LYS A 95 -13.63 4.66 0.58
C LYS A 95 -12.91 5.50 -0.47
N ILE A 96 -12.00 4.90 -1.24
CA ILE A 96 -11.31 5.62 -2.33
C ILE A 96 -12.20 5.85 -3.55
N GLY A 97 -13.25 5.03 -3.77
CA GLY A 97 -14.10 5.13 -4.95
C GLY A 97 -13.29 5.05 -6.26
N ASP A 98 -13.48 6.04 -7.14
CA ASP A 98 -12.77 6.17 -8.42
C ASP A 98 -11.58 7.15 -8.33
N GLU A 99 -11.22 7.59 -7.13
CA GLU A 99 -10.11 8.51 -6.94
C GLU A 99 -8.77 7.83 -7.20
N LYS A 100 -7.95 8.46 -8.04
CA LYS A 100 -6.56 8.03 -8.25
C LYS A 100 -5.74 8.23 -6.97
N ILE A 101 -5.23 7.12 -6.44
CA ILE A 101 -4.43 7.10 -5.22
C ILE A 101 -3.20 6.20 -5.38
N ILE A 102 -2.07 6.62 -4.83
CA ILE A 102 -0.90 5.75 -4.71
C ILE A 102 -1.03 4.93 -3.44
N PHE A 103 -1.21 3.62 -3.58
CA PHE A 103 -1.23 2.68 -2.46
C PHE A 103 0.13 1.99 -2.33
N VAL A 104 0.82 2.21 -1.20
CA VAL A 104 2.13 1.63 -0.92
C VAL A 104 2.06 0.63 0.21
N ILE A 105 2.58 -0.58 -0.03
CA ILE A 105 2.97 -1.52 1.01
C ILE A 105 4.50 -1.61 1.01
N ASP A 106 5.16 -0.97 1.98
CA ASP A 106 6.60 -1.12 2.19
C ASP A 106 6.87 -2.38 3.02
N GLU A 107 8.00 -3.03 2.75
CA GLU A 107 8.39 -4.31 3.36
C GLU A 107 7.30 -5.41 3.25
N PHE A 108 6.63 -5.50 2.08
CA PHE A 108 5.62 -6.52 1.73
C PHE A 108 5.94 -7.96 2.19
N PRO A 109 7.19 -8.46 2.13
CA PRO A 109 7.50 -9.81 2.62
C PRO A 109 7.07 -10.07 4.07
N TYR A 110 7.00 -9.07 4.93
CA TYR A 110 6.54 -9.28 6.31
C TYR A 110 5.06 -9.65 6.40
N LEU A 111 4.21 -9.20 5.47
CA LEU A 111 2.81 -9.64 5.41
C LEU A 111 2.72 -11.12 5.04
N CYS A 112 3.50 -11.57 4.07
CA CYS A 112 3.60 -12.99 3.71
C CYS A 112 4.18 -13.86 4.83
N MET A 113 5.07 -13.31 5.66
CA MET A 113 5.58 -14.02 6.85
C MET A 113 4.51 -14.14 7.93
N GLY A 114 3.71 -13.10 8.15
CA GLY A 114 2.61 -13.08 9.12
C GLY A 114 1.43 -13.97 8.73
N ASN A 115 1.16 -14.10 7.43
CA ASN A 115 0.18 -15.02 6.85
C ASN A 115 0.71 -15.59 5.52
N LYS A 116 0.97 -16.91 5.49
CA LYS A 116 1.48 -17.62 4.30
C LYS A 116 0.52 -17.55 3.10
N GLY A 117 -0.77 -17.33 3.33
CA GLY A 117 -1.79 -17.16 2.30
C GLY A 117 -1.96 -15.71 1.83
N PHE A 118 -1.26 -14.73 2.43
CA PHE A 118 -1.44 -13.32 2.12
C PHE A 118 -1.19 -13.00 0.64
N SER A 119 -0.19 -13.61 0.01
CA SER A 119 0.07 -13.39 -1.42
C SER A 119 -1.11 -13.79 -2.29
N SER A 120 -1.78 -14.89 -1.97
CA SER A 120 -2.97 -15.34 -2.69
C SER A 120 -4.20 -14.47 -2.40
N VAL A 121 -4.34 -13.97 -1.17
CA VAL A 121 -5.39 -13.00 -0.82
C VAL A 121 -5.18 -11.69 -1.59
N PHE A 122 -3.97 -11.16 -1.58
CA PHE A 122 -3.63 -9.94 -2.30
C PHE A 122 -3.80 -10.09 -3.81
N GLN A 123 -3.39 -11.23 -4.39
CA GLN A 123 -3.63 -11.52 -5.79
C GLN A 123 -5.12 -11.49 -6.13
N ARG A 124 -5.97 -12.12 -5.32
CA ARG A 124 -7.43 -12.10 -5.54
C ARG A 124 -8.01 -10.69 -5.49
N ILE A 125 -7.60 -9.88 -4.50
CA ILE A 125 -7.99 -8.48 -4.40
C ILE A 125 -7.58 -7.72 -5.67
N TYR A 126 -6.36 -7.95 -6.14
CA TYR A 126 -5.86 -7.33 -7.37
C TYR A 126 -6.67 -7.74 -8.60
N ASP A 127 -6.86 -9.04 -8.81
CA ASP A 127 -7.52 -9.60 -9.99
C ASP A 127 -9.02 -9.26 -10.04
N GLU A 128 -9.71 -9.30 -8.89
CA GLU A 128 -11.16 -9.12 -8.85
C GLU A 128 -11.59 -7.67 -8.67
N LYS A 129 -10.80 -6.86 -7.97
CA LYS A 129 -11.25 -5.54 -7.49
C LYS A 129 -10.45 -4.38 -8.06
N LEU A 130 -9.20 -4.59 -8.44
CA LEU A 130 -8.34 -3.56 -9.04
C LEU A 130 -8.31 -3.66 -10.57
N LEU A 131 -8.17 -4.86 -11.15
CA LEU A 131 -8.19 -5.05 -12.60
C LEU A 131 -9.58 -4.87 -13.23
N LYS A 132 -10.67 -5.18 -12.52
CA LYS A 132 -12.04 -5.04 -13.05
C LYS A 132 -12.62 -3.62 -12.95
N LYS A 133 -11.90 -2.69 -12.29
CA LYS A 133 -12.19 -1.25 -12.34
C LYS A 133 -11.66 -0.60 -13.63
N ILE A 134 -11.00 -1.36 -14.49
CA ILE A 134 -10.48 -0.98 -15.81
C ILE A 134 -11.56 -1.21 -16.87
#